data_AF-A0A2V5S8N6-F1
#
_entry.id   AF-A0A2V5S8N6-F1
#
_cell.length_a   1.000
_cell.length_b   1.000
_cell.length_c   1.000
_cell.angle_alpha   90.00
_cell.angle_beta   90.00
_cell.angle_gamma   90.00
#
_symmetry.space_group_name_H-M   'P 1'
#
loop_
_entity.id
_entity.type
_entity.pdbx_description
1 polymer ?
#
loop_
_entity_poly.entity_id
_entity_poly.type
_entity_poly.pdbx_seq_one_letter_code
_entity_poly.pdbx_strand_id
1 'polypeptide(L)'
;SRRSLICSAFADIPIAFTFLSIGLLLWVYYQAHPDPTLSKTPNETFCHFILYQMPVGLRGLLLAGIFATAMGSLSTALNALATSFTRDWYEPYINPGATDAQSLRAVRWATVWFSVLMIIVASTTAYLVIVHPNVRIIPIVLGIFGYTYGSLLGVFFAGMLTRTRGNDRGNSIAMIVGFIVVAILSGLPNGITNIFGTQLYTQPAWLPVLAFPWWICFGTIVTFFVAVLFRTGHEHHPSVA
;
A
#
# COMPACT_ATOMS: atom_id res chain seq x y z
N SER A 1 20.08 8.08 -7.56
CA SER A 1 21.00 9.21 -7.26
C SER A 1 20.67 9.78 -5.89
N ARG A 2 21.65 9.93 -4.98
CA ARG A 2 21.42 10.44 -3.59
C ARG A 2 20.73 11.81 -3.56
N ARG A 3 21.05 12.68 -4.52
CA ARG A 3 20.42 14.01 -4.66
C ARG A 3 18.93 13.93 -4.97
N SER A 4 18.50 12.98 -5.80
CA SER A 4 17.09 12.79 -6.14
C SER A 4 16.25 12.40 -4.91
N LEU A 5 16.80 11.57 -4.02
CA LEU A 5 16.12 11.15 -2.79
C LEU A 5 16.00 12.28 -1.77
N ILE A 6 17.03 13.13 -1.66
CA ILE A 6 16.98 14.32 -0.81
C ILE A 6 15.98 15.33 -1.36
N CYS A 7 16.00 15.59 -2.67
CA CYS A 7 15.06 16.51 -3.30
C CYS A 7 13.60 16.04 -3.18
N SER A 8 13.31 14.74 -3.30
CA SER A 8 11.95 14.24 -3.10
C SER A 8 11.46 14.46 -1.66
N ALA A 9 12.30 14.18 -0.67
CA ALA A 9 11.96 14.40 0.74
C ALA A 9 11.66 15.88 1.05
N PHE A 10 12.44 16.81 0.49
CA PHE A 10 12.15 18.24 0.65
C PHE A 10 10.93 18.71 -0.12
N ALA A 11 10.61 18.10 -1.26
CA ALA A 11 9.42 18.42 -2.04
C ALA A 11 8.12 17.99 -1.35
N ASP A 12 8.15 16.95 -0.50
CA ASP A 12 6.97 16.47 0.21
C ASP A 12 6.47 17.47 1.27
N ILE A 13 7.36 18.24 1.89
CA ILE A 13 7.03 19.21 2.94
C ILE A 13 6.03 20.29 2.46
N PRO A 14 6.32 21.06 1.38
CA PRO A 14 5.38 22.08 0.90
C PRO A 14 4.08 21.45 0.36
N ILE A 15 4.13 20.25 -0.21
CA ILE A 15 2.93 19.53 -0.66
C ILE A 15 2.03 19.22 0.53
N ALA A 16 2.56 18.61 1.58
CA ALA A 16 1.82 18.30 2.80
C ALA A 16 1.24 19.57 3.45
N PHE A 17 2.05 20.65 3.52
CA PHE A 17 1.61 21.94 4.03
C PHE A 17 0.42 22.52 3.23
N THR A 18 0.45 22.38 1.90
CA THR A 18 -0.62 22.84 1.02
C THR A 18 -1.92 22.08 1.30
N PHE A 19 -1.87 20.74 1.38
CA PHE A 19 -3.06 19.93 1.68
C PHE A 19 -3.66 20.23 3.06
N LEU A 20 -2.81 20.38 4.09
CA LEU A 20 -3.26 20.75 5.43
C LEU A 20 -3.89 22.15 5.46
N SER A 21 -3.27 23.11 4.77
CA SER A 21 -3.79 24.47 4.65
C SER A 21 -5.14 24.52 3.97
N ILE A 22 -5.32 23.77 2.86
CA ILE A 22 -6.60 23.66 2.16
C ILE A 22 -7.67 23.06 3.10
N GLY A 23 -7.34 22.00 3.84
CA GLY A 23 -8.27 21.39 4.80
C GLY A 23 -8.71 22.37 5.89
N LEU A 24 -7.78 23.13 6.46
CA LEU A 24 -8.06 24.16 7.47
C LEU A 24 -8.93 25.29 6.89
N LEU A 25 -8.60 25.78 5.69
CA LEU A 25 -9.36 26.85 5.04
C LEU A 25 -10.79 26.43 4.73
N LEU A 26 -11.01 25.19 4.27
CA LEU A 26 -12.36 24.66 4.06
C LEU A 26 -13.16 24.55 5.35
N TRP A 27 -12.51 24.11 6.43
CA TRP A 27 -13.14 24.04 7.74
C TRP A 27 -13.56 25.42 8.27
N VAL A 28 -12.73 26.45 8.07
CA VAL A 28 -13.10 27.85 8.40
C VAL A 28 -14.19 28.37 7.46
N TYR A 29 -14.10 28.09 6.16
CA TYR A 29 -15.04 28.56 5.16
C TYR A 29 -16.47 28.09 5.44
N TYR A 30 -16.67 26.80 5.72
CA TYR A 30 -18.00 26.23 6.01
C TYR A 30 -18.55 26.58 7.39
N GLN A 31 -17.71 27.08 8.31
CA GLN A 31 -18.20 27.72 9.54
C GLN A 31 -18.76 29.11 9.27
N ALA A 32 -18.09 29.88 8.40
CA ALA A 32 -18.55 31.22 8.01
C ALA A 32 -19.75 31.18 7.05
N HIS A 33 -19.83 30.14 6.20
CA HIS A 33 -20.90 29.94 5.20
C HIS A 33 -21.52 28.56 5.38
N PRO A 34 -22.45 28.38 6.33
CA PRO A 34 -23.12 27.10 6.53
C PRO A 34 -23.93 26.70 5.30
N ASP A 35 -23.58 25.56 4.70
CA ASP A 35 -24.30 24.99 3.56
C ASP A 35 -25.08 23.73 4.02
N PRO A 36 -26.42 23.74 3.98
CA PRO A 36 -27.24 22.60 4.38
C PRO A 36 -27.10 21.39 3.44
N THR A 37 -26.54 21.56 2.24
CA THR A 37 -26.30 20.48 1.27
C THR A 37 -24.96 19.79 1.47
N LEU A 38 -24.10 20.32 2.35
CA LEU A 38 -22.80 19.74 2.64
C LEU A 38 -22.97 18.37 3.31
N SER A 39 -22.35 17.35 2.72
CA SER A 39 -22.27 16.02 3.33
C SER A 39 -21.62 16.07 4.70
N LYS A 40 -22.16 15.31 5.65
CA LYS A 40 -21.60 15.16 7.00
C LYS A 40 -20.28 14.38 7.00
N THR A 41 -19.91 13.78 5.86
CA THR A 41 -18.70 12.98 5.71
C THR A 41 -17.51 13.88 5.33
N PRO A 42 -16.45 13.96 6.16
CA PRO A 42 -15.32 14.86 5.90
C PRO A 42 -14.59 14.61 4.56
N ASN A 43 -14.69 13.39 4.03
CA ASN A 43 -14.01 13.00 2.78
C ASN A 43 -14.62 13.67 1.53
N GLU A 44 -15.87 14.14 1.62
CA GLU A 44 -16.61 14.69 0.48
C GLU A 44 -16.57 16.22 0.44
N THR A 45 -16.14 16.86 1.54
CA THR A 45 -16.09 18.32 1.69
C THR A 45 -15.24 19.00 0.61
N PHE A 46 -14.09 18.40 0.26
CA PHE A 46 -13.21 18.93 -0.79
C PHE A 46 -13.89 18.87 -2.16
N CYS A 47 -14.48 17.72 -2.50
CA CYS A 47 -15.22 17.53 -3.75
C CYS A 47 -16.43 18.48 -3.85
N HIS A 48 -17.18 18.66 -2.76
CA HIS A 48 -18.31 19.59 -2.70
C HIS A 48 -17.87 21.02 -3.03
N PHE A 49 -16.77 21.48 -2.43
CA PHE A 49 -16.23 22.81 -2.71
C PHE A 49 -15.80 22.96 -4.18
N ILE A 50 -15.12 21.96 -4.74
CA ILE A 50 -14.73 21.94 -6.16
C ILE A 50 -15.96 22.08 -7.06
N LEU A 51 -17.04 21.36 -6.76
CA LEU A 51 -18.22 21.31 -7.62
C LEU A 51 -19.07 22.58 -7.54
N TYR A 52 -19.31 23.12 -6.35
CA TYR A 52 -20.32 24.15 -6.15
C TYR A 52 -19.76 25.56 -5.96
N GLN A 53 -18.51 25.70 -5.50
CA GLN A 53 -17.96 27.01 -5.13
C GLN A 53 -16.87 27.51 -6.09
N MET A 54 -16.20 26.62 -6.84
CA MET A 54 -15.15 27.06 -7.77
C MET A 54 -15.69 27.59 -9.10
N PRO A 55 -15.06 28.64 -9.66
CA PRO A 55 -15.46 29.19 -10.93
C PRO A 55 -15.24 28.18 -12.07
N VAL A 56 -16.08 28.32 -13.10
CA VAL A 56 -15.93 27.58 -14.35
C VAL A 56 -14.54 27.83 -14.96
N GLY A 57 -13.93 26.81 -15.55
CA GLY A 57 -12.53 26.86 -15.99
C GLY A 57 -11.56 26.33 -14.93
N LEU A 58 -11.44 26.98 -13.76
CA LEU A 58 -10.53 26.51 -12.69
C LEU A 58 -10.92 25.11 -12.17
N ARG A 59 -12.21 24.88 -11.98
CA ARG A 59 -12.74 23.54 -11.64
C ARG A 59 -12.31 22.48 -12.67
N GLY A 60 -12.39 22.83 -13.96
CA GLY A 60 -12.00 21.93 -15.06
C GLY A 60 -10.50 21.65 -15.08
N LEU A 61 -9.67 22.68 -14.89
CA LEU A 61 -8.22 22.55 -14.80
C LEU A 61 -7.80 21.66 -13.62
N LEU A 62 -8.43 21.85 -12.46
CA LEU A 62 -8.15 21.06 -11.26
C LEU A 62 -8.54 19.59 -11.45
N LEU A 63 -9.73 19.31 -11.99
CA LEU A 63 -10.15 17.94 -12.30
C LEU A 63 -9.21 17.29 -13.33
N ALA A 64 -8.82 18.02 -14.38
CA ALA A 64 -7.86 17.52 -15.36
C ALA A 64 -6.51 17.17 -14.72
N GLY A 65 -5.99 18.01 -13.83
CA GLY A 65 -4.76 17.75 -13.08
C GLY A 65 -4.84 16.54 -12.15
N ILE A 66 -5.97 16.35 -11.45
CA ILE A 66 -6.23 15.18 -10.62
C ILE A 66 -6.22 13.90 -11.47
N PHE A 67 -6.95 13.90 -12.58
CA PHE A 67 -6.98 12.73 -13.48
C PHE A 67 -5.61 12.45 -14.10
N ALA A 68 -4.88 13.48 -14.54
CA ALA A 68 -3.54 13.31 -15.09
C ALA A 68 -2.57 12.69 -14.06
N THR A 69 -2.62 13.16 -12.81
CA THR A 69 -1.78 12.64 -11.72
C THR A 69 -2.16 11.20 -11.35
N ALA A 70 -3.45 10.89 -11.30
CA ALA A 70 -3.96 9.55 -11.04
C ALA A 70 -3.55 8.57 -12.15
N MET A 71 -3.68 8.96 -13.42
CA MET A 71 -3.28 8.15 -14.57
C MET A 71 -1.77 7.88 -14.59
N GLY A 72 -0.95 8.88 -14.24
CA GLY A 72 0.51 8.71 -14.13
C GLY A 72 0.89 7.66 -13.09
N SER A 73 0.34 7.78 -11.88
CA SER A 73 0.60 6.84 -10.78
C SER A 73 0.11 5.42 -11.12
N LEU A 74 -1.07 5.33 -11.75
CA LEU A 74 -1.66 4.08 -12.21
C LEU A 74 -0.79 3.38 -13.25
N SER A 75 -0.33 4.11 -14.27
CA SER A 75 0.52 3.58 -15.33
C SER A 75 1.83 3.03 -14.78
N THR A 76 2.48 3.76 -13.86
CA THR A 76 3.70 3.30 -13.19
C THR A 76 3.45 2.02 -12.37
N ALA A 77 2.36 1.96 -11.60
CA ALA A 77 2.02 0.78 -10.81
C ALA A 77 1.75 -0.46 -11.69
N LEU A 78 0.96 -0.32 -12.76
CA LEU A 78 0.67 -1.40 -13.70
C LEU A 78 1.93 -1.90 -14.41
N ASN A 79 2.82 -0.98 -14.81
CA ASN A 79 4.08 -1.35 -15.46
C ASN A 79 5.01 -2.11 -14.50
N ALA A 80 5.11 -1.67 -13.25
CA ALA A 80 5.89 -2.35 -12.21
C ALA A 80 5.37 -3.76 -11.93
N LEU A 81 4.04 -3.91 -11.77
CA LEU A 81 3.41 -5.23 -11.55
C LEU A 81 3.60 -6.16 -12.74
N ALA A 82 3.38 -5.68 -13.97
CA ALA A 82 3.55 -6.50 -15.16
C ALA A 82 5.00 -6.95 -15.33
N THR A 83 5.96 -6.06 -15.07
CA THR A 83 7.38 -6.35 -15.21
C THR A 83 7.89 -7.29 -14.11
N SER A 84 7.49 -7.08 -12.86
CA SER A 84 7.81 -7.99 -11.75
C SER A 84 7.20 -9.36 -12.00
N PHE A 85 5.94 -9.45 -12.43
CA PHE A 85 5.35 -10.75 -12.80
C PHE A 85 6.12 -11.43 -13.94
N THR A 86 6.50 -10.70 -15.00
CA THR A 86 7.22 -11.32 -16.11
C THR A 86 8.62 -11.78 -15.70
N ARG A 87 9.39 -10.96 -14.98
CA ARG A 87 10.77 -11.30 -14.62
C ARG A 87 10.88 -12.27 -13.44
N ASP A 88 9.99 -12.17 -12.48
CA ASP A 88 10.07 -12.97 -11.25
C ASP A 88 9.35 -14.31 -11.41
N TRP A 89 8.30 -14.37 -12.25
CA TRP A 89 7.48 -15.58 -12.43
C TRP A 89 7.53 -16.15 -13.85
N TYR A 90 7.26 -15.33 -14.87
CA TYR A 90 7.12 -15.86 -16.23
C TYR A 90 8.44 -16.40 -16.79
N GLU A 91 9.50 -15.62 -16.76
CA GLU A 91 10.80 -16.04 -17.27
C GLU A 91 11.38 -17.21 -16.46
N PRO A 92 11.43 -17.21 -15.10
CA PRO A 92 12.10 -18.29 -14.39
C PRO A 92 11.31 -19.59 -14.28
N TYR A 93 9.96 -19.53 -14.24
CA TYR A 93 9.14 -20.71 -13.92
C TYR A 93 8.16 -21.12 -15.02
N ILE A 94 7.67 -20.19 -15.85
CA ILE A 94 6.68 -20.50 -16.90
C ILE A 94 7.36 -20.78 -18.24
N ASN A 95 8.36 -19.96 -18.62
CA ASN A 95 9.11 -20.11 -19.86
C ASN A 95 10.59 -19.66 -19.70
N PRO A 96 11.46 -20.52 -19.13
CA PRO A 96 12.90 -20.27 -18.93
C PRO A 96 13.71 -19.95 -20.19
N GLY A 97 13.20 -20.33 -21.36
CA GLY A 97 13.83 -20.06 -22.67
C GLY A 97 13.09 -18.99 -23.48
N ALA A 98 12.33 -18.11 -22.83
CA ALA A 98 11.55 -17.10 -23.52
C ALA A 98 12.44 -16.21 -24.40
N THR A 99 12.03 -16.01 -25.65
CA THR A 99 12.63 -14.99 -26.51
C THR A 99 12.15 -13.60 -26.11
N ASP A 100 12.89 -12.54 -26.45
CA ASP A 100 12.51 -11.14 -26.17
C ASP A 100 11.08 -10.82 -26.63
N ALA A 101 10.67 -11.38 -27.78
CA ALA A 101 9.33 -11.20 -28.31
C ALA A 101 8.25 -11.88 -27.44
N GLN A 102 8.55 -13.06 -26.88
CA GLN A 102 7.66 -13.78 -25.96
C GLN A 102 7.58 -13.07 -24.61
N SER A 103 8.69 -12.62 -24.05
CA SER A 103 8.71 -11.81 -22.82
C SER A 103 7.93 -10.51 -23.00
N LEU A 104 8.10 -9.80 -24.12
CA LEU A 104 7.32 -8.58 -24.41
C LEU A 104 5.82 -8.87 -24.50
N ARG A 105 5.44 -10.01 -25.10
CA ARG A 105 4.04 -10.42 -25.17
C ARG A 105 3.49 -10.77 -23.78
N ALA A 106 4.30 -11.41 -22.93
CA ALA A 106 3.94 -11.71 -21.55
C ALA A 106 3.72 -10.43 -20.73
N VAL A 107 4.60 -9.42 -20.85
CA VAL A 107 4.41 -8.11 -20.18
C VAL A 107 3.10 -7.44 -20.63
N ARG A 108 2.78 -7.46 -21.93
CA ARG A 108 1.53 -6.87 -22.45
C ARG A 108 0.30 -7.59 -21.89
N TRP A 109 0.30 -8.92 -21.88
CA TRP A 109 -0.80 -9.69 -21.31
C TRP A 109 -0.93 -9.51 -19.80
N ALA A 110 0.19 -9.50 -19.08
CA ALA A 110 0.21 -9.22 -17.65
C ALA A 110 -0.37 -7.84 -17.36
N THR A 111 -0.03 -6.82 -18.15
CA THR A 111 -0.60 -5.47 -18.02
C THR A 111 -2.12 -5.48 -18.17
N VAL A 112 -2.65 -6.18 -19.17
CA VAL A 112 -4.11 -6.32 -19.37
C VAL A 112 -4.75 -7.04 -18.18
N TRP A 113 -4.18 -8.17 -17.74
CA TRP A 113 -4.68 -8.93 -16.61
C TRP A 113 -4.70 -8.13 -15.31
N PHE A 114 -3.60 -7.44 -14.97
CA PHE A 114 -3.55 -6.58 -13.79
C PHE A 114 -4.48 -5.37 -13.90
N SER A 115 -4.69 -4.82 -15.10
CA SER A 115 -5.66 -3.74 -15.32
C SER A 115 -7.09 -4.21 -15.01
N VAL A 116 -7.47 -5.39 -15.51
CA VAL A 116 -8.78 -6.00 -15.22
C VAL A 116 -8.92 -6.29 -13.72
N LEU A 117 -7.91 -6.87 -13.09
CA LEU A 117 -7.90 -7.11 -11.64
C LEU A 117 -8.09 -5.82 -10.86
N MET A 118 -7.38 -4.75 -11.25
CA MET A 118 -7.47 -3.46 -10.57
C MET A 118 -8.86 -2.83 -10.74
N ILE A 119 -9.50 -2.97 -11.90
CA ILE A 119 -10.90 -2.55 -12.12
C ILE A 119 -11.85 -3.32 -11.19
N ILE A 120 -11.67 -4.63 -11.04
CA ILE A 120 -12.51 -5.45 -10.14
C ILE A 120 -12.34 -5.00 -8.69
N VAL A 121 -11.10 -4.84 -8.22
CA VAL A 121 -10.80 -4.41 -6.85
C VAL A 121 -11.34 -3.00 -6.59
N ALA A 122 -11.14 -2.07 -7.53
CA ALA A 122 -11.66 -0.70 -7.43
C ALA A 122 -13.20 -0.68 -7.39
N SER A 123 -13.86 -1.46 -8.26
CA SER A 123 -15.33 -1.54 -8.31
C SER A 123 -15.91 -2.14 -7.04
N THR A 124 -15.29 -3.22 -6.53
CA THR A 124 -15.69 -3.86 -5.26
C THR A 124 -15.53 -2.90 -4.09
N THR A 125 -14.39 -2.20 -4.02
CA THR A 125 -14.13 -1.22 -2.94
C THR A 125 -15.11 -0.06 -3.02
N ALA A 126 -15.39 0.46 -4.21
CA ALA A 126 -16.38 1.53 -4.41
C ALA A 126 -17.77 1.09 -3.94
N TYR A 127 -18.20 -0.13 -4.31
CA TYR A 127 -19.45 -0.70 -3.85
C TYR A 127 -19.51 -0.83 -2.32
N LEU A 128 -18.44 -1.34 -1.69
CA LEU A 128 -18.37 -1.48 -0.23
C LEU A 128 -18.48 -0.14 0.50
N VAL A 129 -17.87 0.93 -0.01
CA VAL A 129 -17.95 2.27 0.59
C VAL A 129 -19.38 2.83 0.49
N ILE A 130 -20.09 2.56 -0.60
CA ILE A 130 -21.49 2.97 -0.77
C ILE A 130 -22.40 2.23 0.23
N VAL A 131 -22.19 0.92 0.43
CA VAL A 131 -23.00 0.09 1.34
C VAL A 131 -22.65 0.33 2.81
N HIS A 132 -21.39 0.62 3.13
CA HIS A 132 -20.89 0.85 4.48
C HIS A 132 -20.18 2.21 4.59
N PRO A 133 -20.91 3.31 4.79
CA PRO A 133 -20.36 4.68 4.78
C PRO A 133 -19.30 4.96 5.86
N ASN A 134 -19.24 4.12 6.91
CA ASN A 134 -18.25 4.23 7.98
C ASN A 134 -16.87 3.72 7.55
N VAL A 135 -16.79 2.95 6.46
CA VAL A 135 -15.53 2.38 5.96
C VAL A 135 -14.76 3.46 5.21
N ARG A 136 -13.56 3.76 5.70
CA ARG A 136 -12.64 4.71 5.07
C ARG A 136 -11.61 3.96 4.22
N ILE A 137 -11.37 4.44 3.01
CA ILE A 137 -10.41 3.83 2.07
C ILE A 137 -8.97 3.95 2.59
N ILE A 138 -8.62 5.07 3.22
CA ILE A 138 -7.26 5.35 3.72
C ILE A 138 -6.77 4.24 4.68
N PRO A 139 -7.49 3.88 5.77
CA PRO A 139 -7.11 2.77 6.63
C PRO A 139 -6.93 1.41 5.92
N ILE A 140 -7.71 1.11 4.89
CA ILE A 140 -7.60 -0.15 4.14
C ILE A 140 -6.26 -0.21 3.42
N VAL A 141 -5.95 0.84 2.64
CA VAL A 141 -4.70 0.94 1.88
C VAL A 141 -3.50 0.94 2.81
N LEU A 142 -3.56 1.75 3.87
CA LEU A 142 -2.52 1.80 4.90
C LEU A 142 -2.35 0.43 5.57
N GLY A 143 -3.42 -0.32 5.83
CA GLY A 143 -3.32 -1.69 6.34
C GLY A 143 -2.55 -2.62 5.42
N ILE A 144 -2.92 -2.69 4.14
CA ILE A 144 -2.21 -3.54 3.17
C ILE A 144 -0.71 -3.24 3.19
N PHE A 145 -0.33 -1.95 3.18
CA PHE A 145 1.07 -1.53 3.29
C PHE A 145 1.70 -1.94 4.62
N GLY A 146 1.03 -1.66 5.74
CA GLY A 146 1.53 -1.93 7.09
C GLY A 146 1.88 -3.40 7.32
N TYR A 147 1.02 -4.32 6.87
CA TYR A 147 1.21 -5.76 7.09
C TYR A 147 2.29 -6.37 6.18
N THR A 148 2.41 -5.89 4.94
CA THR A 148 3.29 -6.49 3.93
C THR A 148 4.69 -5.88 3.93
N TYR A 149 4.81 -4.55 4.00
CA TYR A 149 6.10 -3.86 3.97
C TYR A 149 6.92 -4.11 5.24
N GLY A 150 6.27 -4.27 6.39
CA GLY A 150 6.95 -4.62 7.65
C GLY A 150 7.79 -5.88 7.49
N SER A 151 7.18 -6.96 6.99
CA SER A 151 7.83 -8.25 6.76
C SER A 151 8.94 -8.18 5.70
N LEU A 152 8.69 -7.52 4.57
CA LEU A 152 9.69 -7.36 3.50
C LEU A 152 10.93 -6.60 3.99
N LEU A 153 10.71 -5.49 4.72
CA LEU A 153 11.78 -4.68 5.27
C LEU A 153 12.60 -5.44 6.32
N GLY A 154 11.97 -6.30 7.12
CA GLY A 154 12.65 -7.13 8.11
C GLY A 154 13.64 -8.12 7.49
N VAL A 155 13.24 -8.83 6.44
CA VAL A 155 14.14 -9.74 5.70
C VAL A 155 15.24 -8.94 4.98
N PHE A 156 14.88 -7.79 4.39
CA PHE A 156 15.86 -6.92 3.76
C PHE A 156 16.95 -6.46 4.74
N PHE A 157 16.57 -6.05 5.96
CA PHE A 157 17.54 -5.73 7.01
C PHE A 157 18.34 -6.95 7.46
N ALA A 158 17.74 -8.13 7.54
CA ALA A 158 18.48 -9.35 7.89
C ALA A 158 19.62 -9.61 6.91
N GLY A 159 19.35 -9.53 5.60
CA GLY A 159 20.34 -9.70 4.54
C GLY A 159 21.34 -8.54 4.41
N MET A 160 20.92 -7.29 4.67
CA MET A 160 21.80 -6.12 4.60
C MET A 160 22.74 -6.01 5.81
N LEU A 161 22.25 -6.29 7.02
CA LEU A 161 23.01 -6.12 8.27
C LEU A 161 23.76 -7.39 8.69
N THR A 162 23.38 -8.56 8.17
CA THR A 162 23.97 -9.84 8.58
C THR A 162 24.52 -10.61 7.40
N ARG A 163 25.80 -11.03 7.48
CA ARG A 163 26.47 -11.79 6.41
C ARG A 163 26.29 -13.31 6.49
N THR A 164 25.90 -13.83 7.66
CA THR A 164 25.89 -15.28 7.95
C THR A 164 24.50 -15.80 8.34
N ARG A 165 23.48 -14.94 8.28
CA ARG A 165 22.11 -15.23 8.72
C ARG A 165 21.11 -14.86 7.62
N GLY A 166 20.00 -15.57 7.60
CA GLY A 166 19.01 -15.52 6.53
C GLY A 166 19.20 -16.66 5.54
N ASN A 167 18.16 -17.48 5.38
CA ASN A 167 18.04 -18.59 4.44
C ASN A 167 16.64 -18.51 3.84
N ASP A 168 16.43 -18.91 2.58
CA ASP A 168 15.16 -18.81 1.86
C ASP A 168 13.96 -19.32 2.67
N ARG A 169 14.05 -20.55 3.20
CA ARG A 169 12.99 -21.12 4.05
C ARG A 169 12.79 -20.34 5.35
N GLY A 170 13.87 -19.88 5.97
CA GLY A 170 13.83 -19.10 7.20
C GLY A 170 13.22 -17.71 6.99
N ASN A 171 13.50 -17.10 5.84
CA ASN A 171 12.95 -15.80 5.44
C ASN A 171 11.45 -15.91 5.19
N SER A 172 10.97 -16.95 4.52
CA SER A 172 9.52 -17.19 4.35
C SER A 172 8.81 -17.36 5.70
N ILE A 173 9.39 -18.13 6.63
CA ILE A 173 8.84 -18.30 7.99
C ILE A 173 8.82 -16.96 8.73
N ALA A 174 9.91 -16.20 8.67
CA ALA A 174 10.03 -14.90 9.32
C ALA A 174 9.01 -13.88 8.80
N MET A 175 8.72 -13.89 7.50
CA MET A 175 7.70 -13.04 6.89
C MET A 175 6.29 -13.41 7.35
N ILE A 176 5.97 -14.71 7.43
CA ILE A 176 4.68 -15.21 7.91
C ILE A 176 4.49 -14.86 9.39
N VAL A 177 5.51 -15.09 10.22
CA VAL A 177 5.45 -14.78 11.65
C VAL A 177 5.29 -13.28 11.88
N GLY A 178 6.06 -12.43 11.17
CA GLY A 178 5.92 -10.98 11.26
C GLY A 178 4.53 -10.50 10.85
N PHE A 179 3.98 -11.04 9.76
CA PHE A 179 2.62 -10.73 9.32
C PHE A 179 1.58 -11.10 10.38
N ILE A 180 1.66 -12.32 10.95
CA ILE A 180 0.73 -12.80 11.98
C ILE A 180 0.80 -11.92 13.23
N VAL A 181 2.01 -11.60 13.70
CA VAL A 181 2.18 -10.76 14.89
C VAL A 181 1.58 -9.38 14.67
N VAL A 182 1.85 -8.72 13.54
CA VAL A 182 1.26 -7.40 13.25
C VAL A 182 -0.26 -7.49 13.08
N ALA A 183 -0.78 -8.55 12.45
CA ALA A 183 -2.22 -8.76 12.31
C ALA A 183 -2.92 -8.92 13.67
N ILE A 184 -2.30 -9.61 14.63
CA ILE A 184 -2.84 -9.73 16.00
C ILE A 184 -2.76 -8.37 16.70
N LEU A 185 -1.61 -7.69 16.65
CA LEU A 185 -1.40 -6.40 17.30
C LEU A 185 -2.33 -5.30 16.75
N SER A 186 -2.66 -5.34 15.46
CA SER A 186 -3.61 -4.42 14.84
C SER A 186 -5.07 -4.76 15.09
N GLY A 187 -5.36 -5.91 15.70
CA GLY A 187 -6.73 -6.40 15.90
C GLY A 187 -7.42 -6.83 14.61
N LEU A 188 -6.67 -7.08 13.52
CA LEU A 188 -7.22 -7.47 12.22
C LEU A 188 -8.14 -8.71 12.28
N PRO A 189 -7.86 -9.78 13.04
CA PRO A 189 -8.78 -10.90 13.16
C PRO A 189 -10.15 -10.48 13.69
N ASN A 190 -10.18 -9.63 14.72
CA ASN A 190 -11.42 -9.07 15.24
C ASN A 190 -12.09 -8.14 14.22
N GLY A 191 -11.32 -7.37 13.46
CA GLY A 191 -11.82 -6.55 12.35
C GLY A 191 -12.54 -7.38 11.28
N ILE A 192 -11.96 -8.52 10.89
CA ILE A 192 -12.56 -9.43 9.90
C ILE A 192 -13.80 -10.12 10.47
N THR A 193 -13.75 -10.66 11.69
CA THR A 193 -14.91 -11.37 12.24
C THR A 193 -16.09 -10.45 12.53
N ASN A 194 -15.84 -9.17 12.86
CA ASN A 194 -16.89 -8.17 13.02
C ASN A 194 -17.68 -7.94 11.72
N ILE A 195 -17.07 -8.12 10.54
CA ILE A 195 -17.80 -8.08 9.25
C ILE A 195 -18.87 -9.18 9.20
N PHE A 196 -18.60 -10.33 9.83
CA PHE A 196 -19.51 -11.47 9.92
C PHE A 196 -20.34 -11.48 11.23
N GLY A 197 -20.34 -10.38 12.00
CA GLY A 197 -21.11 -10.26 13.24
C GLY A 197 -20.58 -11.08 14.41
N THR A 198 -19.34 -11.55 14.36
CA THR A 198 -18.72 -12.36 15.42
C THR A 198 -17.46 -11.68 15.98
N GLN A 199 -17.15 -11.91 17.26
CA GLN A 199 -15.89 -11.48 17.87
C GLN A 199 -15.03 -12.70 18.18
N LEU A 200 -13.84 -12.75 17.61
CA LEU A 200 -12.96 -13.91 17.73
C LEU A 200 -12.34 -14.00 19.13
N TYR A 201 -11.85 -12.88 19.66
CA TYR A 201 -11.28 -12.81 21.00
C TYR A 201 -11.48 -11.42 21.61
N THR A 202 -11.67 -11.37 22.93
CA THR A 202 -11.57 -10.11 23.67
C THR A 202 -10.10 -9.75 23.83
N GLN A 203 -9.73 -8.60 23.28
CA GLN A 203 -8.35 -8.15 23.35
C GLN A 203 -8.01 -7.85 24.81
N PRO A 204 -6.98 -8.50 25.37
CA PRO A 204 -6.70 -8.38 26.79
C PRO A 204 -6.24 -6.96 27.12
N ALA A 205 -6.59 -6.45 28.30
CA ALA A 205 -6.37 -5.05 28.69
C ALA A 205 -4.90 -4.59 28.64
N TRP A 206 -3.95 -5.53 28.70
CA TRP A 206 -2.52 -5.27 28.62
C TRP A 206 -1.98 -5.14 27.17
N LEU A 207 -2.78 -5.48 26.15
CA LEU A 207 -2.38 -5.44 24.75
C LEU A 207 -3.27 -4.47 23.95
N PRO A 208 -3.01 -3.14 24.00
CA PRO A 208 -3.80 -2.18 23.26
C PRO A 208 -3.66 -2.40 21.74
N VAL A 209 -4.71 -2.04 20.99
CA VAL A 209 -4.69 -2.07 19.52
C VAL A 209 -3.61 -1.11 19.02
N LEU A 210 -2.66 -1.65 18.27
CA LEU A 210 -1.56 -0.88 17.73
C LEU A 210 -2.08 0.06 16.63
N ALA A 211 -1.70 1.34 16.68
CA ALA A 211 -2.03 2.28 15.62
C ALA A 211 -1.16 2.05 14.37
N PHE A 212 -1.71 2.35 13.19
CA PHE A 212 -1.08 2.12 11.88
C PHE A 212 0.41 2.49 11.76
N PRO A 213 0.90 3.65 12.25
CA PRO A 213 2.30 4.04 12.07
C PRO A 213 3.30 3.03 12.65
N TRP A 214 2.88 2.24 13.62
CA TRP A 214 3.72 1.26 14.30
C TRP A 214 3.70 -0.13 13.65
N TRP A 215 2.75 -0.40 12.74
CA TRP A 215 2.60 -1.72 12.12
C TRP A 215 3.86 -2.14 11.37
N ILE A 216 4.41 -1.22 10.56
CA ILE A 216 5.65 -1.47 9.81
C ILE A 216 6.81 -1.70 10.77
N CYS A 217 6.96 -0.85 11.79
CA CYS A 217 8.06 -0.93 12.76
C CYS A 217 8.09 -2.28 13.48
N PHE A 218 6.96 -2.69 14.07
CA PHE A 218 6.88 -3.98 14.77
C PHE A 218 7.00 -5.17 13.81
N GLY A 219 6.41 -5.10 12.62
CA GLY A 219 6.56 -6.13 11.60
C GLY A 219 8.01 -6.34 11.20
N THR A 220 8.74 -5.25 10.95
CA THR A 220 10.17 -5.28 10.62
C THR A 220 11.01 -5.84 11.75
N ILE A 221 10.76 -5.42 12.99
CA ILE A 221 11.48 -5.92 14.17
C ILE A 221 11.29 -7.43 14.31
N VAL A 222 10.03 -7.90 14.30
CA VAL A 222 9.71 -9.32 14.49
C VAL A 222 10.31 -10.15 13.36
N THR A 223 10.10 -9.75 12.11
CA THR A 223 10.64 -10.49 10.96
C THR A 223 12.17 -10.50 10.96
N PHE A 224 12.83 -9.38 11.29
CA PHE A 224 14.29 -9.34 11.40
C PHE A 224 14.81 -10.32 12.46
N PHE A 225 14.25 -10.30 13.67
CA PHE A 225 14.70 -11.18 14.74
C PHE A 225 14.46 -12.66 14.43
N VAL A 226 13.32 -13.00 13.83
CA VAL A 226 13.04 -14.39 13.42
C VAL A 226 13.98 -14.82 12.28
N ALA A 227 14.23 -13.96 11.30
CA ALA A 227 15.12 -14.27 10.18
C ALA A 227 16.57 -14.53 10.63
N VAL A 228 17.08 -13.76 11.61
CA VAL A 228 18.44 -13.90 12.15
C VAL A 228 18.68 -15.24 12.89
N LEU A 229 17.62 -15.89 13.37
CA LEU A 229 17.73 -17.22 13.99
C LEU A 229 18.18 -18.30 13.00
N PHE A 230 17.85 -18.14 11.71
CA PHE A 230 18.24 -19.06 10.66
C PHE A 230 19.62 -18.70 10.10
N ARG A 231 20.56 -19.66 10.11
CA ARG A 231 21.86 -19.48 9.48
C ARG A 231 21.74 -19.63 7.97
N THR A 232 22.49 -18.80 7.24
CA THR A 232 22.64 -18.95 5.79
C THR A 232 23.34 -20.27 5.51
N GLY A 233 22.72 -21.14 4.71
CA GLY A 233 23.37 -22.36 4.24
C GLY A 233 24.54 -22.01 3.32
N HIS A 234 25.59 -22.83 3.30
CA HIS A 234 26.59 -22.77 2.24
C HIS A 234 25.93 -23.28 0.95
N GLU A 235 25.29 -22.41 0.18
CA GLU A 235 24.80 -22.79 -1.14
C GLU A 235 25.99 -22.92 -2.09
N HIS A 236 26.11 -24.10 -2.69
CA HIS A 236 27.12 -24.43 -3.69
C HIS A 236 27.05 -23.43 -4.86
N HIS A 237 28.21 -22.87 -5.21
CA HIS A 237 28.38 -22.13 -6.47
C HIS A 237 27.83 -22.98 -7.63
N PRO A 238 26.94 -22.46 -8.48
CA PRO A 238 26.65 -23.12 -9.74
C PRO A 238 27.97 -23.17 -10.53
N SER A 239 28.37 -24.39 -10.92
CA SER A 239 29.49 -24.59 -11.82
C SER A 239 29.19 -23.83 -13.11
N VAL A 240 29.96 -22.78 -13.36
CA VAL A 240 30.03 -22.12 -14.66
C VAL A 240 30.45 -23.18 -15.67
N ALA A 241 29.55 -23.53 -16.59
CA ALA A 241 29.82 -24.33 -17.77
C ALA A 241 29.45 -23.49 -19.00
#